data_AF-A0A6N6MJ40-F1
#
_entry.id   AF-A0A6N6MJ40-F1
#
_cell.length_a   1.000
_cell.length_b   1.000
_cell.length_c   1.000
_cell.angle_alpha   90.00
_cell.angle_beta   90.00
_cell.angle_gamma   90.00
#
_symmetry.space_group_name_H-M   'P 1'
#
loop_
_entity.id
_entity.type
_entity.pdbx_description
1 polymer ?
#
loop_
_entity_poly.entity_id
_entity_poly.type
_entity_poly.pdbx_seq_one_letter_code
_entity_poly.pdbx_strand_id
1 'polypeptide(L)'
;MRALLHAILHLFRLATLMSCPVAGTSLRLVTDRLSGQQVLAADWEDLGHVCAWLHRNKRSGAYLLIGQRDGRRRVRVGEGVKLWKRLPDHRSDQSLAFVDEIYLLVSRGYNKSATVYLQEQLSEIVQAEVRLDWHKGCKHLADFPLSLEDRKTLDFGLLLGLNLLNAAGLRLLKPEQSRLAGQVVALLTQAGVRRDTI
;
A
#
# COMPACT_ATOMS: atom_id res chain seq x y z
N MET A 1 18.97 11.80 12.05
CA MET A 1 18.37 10.66 11.34
C MET A 1 16.84 10.74 11.29
N ARG A 2 16.14 10.77 12.44
CA ARG A 2 14.68 10.98 12.51
C ARG A 2 14.17 12.28 11.86
N ALA A 3 14.91 13.39 12.02
CA ALA A 3 14.50 14.69 11.46
C ALA A 3 14.44 14.72 9.91
N LEU A 4 15.39 14.07 9.22
CA LEU A 4 15.42 14.01 7.76
C LEU A 4 14.24 13.19 7.21
N LEU A 5 13.96 12.04 7.84
CA LEU A 5 12.80 11.24 7.47
C LEU A 5 11.51 12.04 7.65
N HIS A 6 11.32 12.69 8.80
CA HIS A 6 10.15 13.53 9.03
C HIS A 6 10.01 14.66 8.01
N ALA A 7 11.11 15.35 7.66
CA ALA A 7 11.08 16.39 6.64
C ALA A 7 10.65 15.87 5.27
N ILE A 8 11.17 14.71 4.85
CA ILE A 8 10.79 14.07 3.59
C ILE A 8 9.33 13.64 3.62
N LEU A 9 8.90 12.93 4.67
CA LEU A 9 7.49 12.52 4.79
C LEU A 9 6.55 13.74 4.84
N HIS A 10 6.99 14.85 5.43
CA HIS A 10 6.25 16.11 5.45
C HIS A 10 6.11 16.71 4.04
N LEU A 11 7.20 16.81 3.28
CA LEU A 11 7.16 17.29 1.89
C LEU A 11 6.25 16.40 1.01
N PHE A 12 6.31 15.09 1.19
CA PHE A 12 5.41 14.16 0.49
C PHE A 12 3.94 14.34 0.88
N ARG A 13 3.65 14.61 2.16
CA ARG A 13 2.29 14.94 2.60
C ARG A 13 1.78 16.22 1.92
N LEU A 14 2.65 17.23 1.75
CA LEU A 14 2.29 18.46 1.02
C LEU A 14 2.03 18.19 -0.48
N ALA A 15 2.66 17.19 -1.06
CA ALA A 15 2.46 16.76 -2.45
C ALA A 15 1.26 15.79 -2.64
N THR A 16 0.54 15.47 -1.57
CA THR A 16 -0.58 14.52 -1.59
C THR A 16 -1.89 15.22 -1.95
N LEU A 17 -2.64 14.65 -2.91
CA LEU A 17 -4.00 15.10 -3.24
C LEU A 17 -5.01 14.00 -2.92
N MET A 18 -6.10 14.37 -2.24
CA MET A 18 -7.23 13.47 -1.95
C MET A 18 -8.46 13.88 -2.77
N SER A 19 -9.19 12.90 -3.30
CA SER A 19 -10.47 13.10 -3.96
C SER A 19 -11.43 11.93 -3.72
N CYS A 20 -12.73 12.17 -3.92
CA CYS A 20 -13.77 11.13 -3.94
C CYS A 20 -14.27 10.98 -5.37
N PRO A 21 -13.69 10.06 -6.17
CA PRO A 21 -13.93 10.02 -7.61
C PRO A 21 -15.35 9.55 -8.00
N VAL A 22 -16.14 9.06 -7.05
CA VAL A 22 -17.53 8.67 -7.26
C VAL A 22 -18.37 9.24 -6.11
N ALA A 23 -19.27 10.17 -6.44
CA ALA A 23 -20.14 10.81 -5.45
C ALA A 23 -21.08 9.80 -4.80
N GLY A 24 -21.35 9.97 -3.50
CA GLY A 24 -22.25 9.10 -2.74
C GLY A 24 -21.65 7.74 -2.34
N THR A 25 -20.33 7.56 -2.50
CA THR A 25 -19.62 6.32 -2.12
C THR A 25 -18.53 6.62 -1.11
N SER A 26 -18.04 5.58 -0.44
CA SER A 26 -16.87 5.61 0.45
C SER A 26 -15.54 5.69 -0.31
N LEU A 27 -15.55 5.64 -1.65
CA LEU A 27 -14.36 5.58 -2.48
C LEU A 27 -13.51 6.86 -2.34
N ARG A 28 -12.28 6.67 -1.86
CA ARG A 28 -11.26 7.70 -1.67
C ARG A 28 -10.06 7.39 -2.55
N LEU A 29 -9.57 8.39 -3.25
CA LEU A 29 -8.33 8.32 -4.02
C LEU A 29 -7.35 9.33 -3.44
N VAL A 30 -6.17 8.84 -3.07
CA VAL A 30 -5.05 9.63 -2.59
C VAL A 30 -3.91 9.47 -3.57
N THR A 31 -3.39 10.57 -4.11
CA THR A 31 -2.33 10.55 -5.13
C THR A 31 -1.11 11.31 -4.65
N ASP A 32 0.06 10.69 -4.77
CA ASP A 32 1.33 11.40 -4.68
C ASP A 32 1.70 11.98 -6.04
N ARG A 33 1.84 13.30 -6.12
CA ARG A 33 2.17 14.01 -7.37
C ARG A 33 3.61 13.77 -7.82
N LEU A 34 4.52 13.38 -6.92
CA LEU A 34 5.94 13.22 -7.25
C LEU A 34 6.23 11.86 -7.89
N SER A 35 5.78 10.76 -7.27
CA SER A 35 6.00 9.41 -7.78
C SER A 35 4.89 8.91 -8.71
N GLY A 36 3.74 9.60 -8.74
CA GLY A 36 2.55 9.14 -9.47
C GLY A 36 1.90 7.89 -8.88
N GLN A 37 2.34 7.45 -7.69
CA GLN A 37 1.67 6.39 -6.92
C GLN A 37 0.33 6.88 -6.39
N GLN A 38 -0.59 5.93 -6.27
CA GLN A 38 -1.94 6.21 -5.81
C GLN A 38 -2.33 5.18 -4.76
N VAL A 39 -3.08 5.64 -3.76
CA VAL A 39 -3.85 4.78 -2.87
C VAL A 39 -5.33 4.95 -3.17
N LEU A 40 -6.00 3.83 -3.40
CA LEU A 40 -7.45 3.79 -3.46
C LEU A 40 -7.95 3.12 -2.17
N ALA A 41 -8.93 3.70 -1.51
CA ALA A 41 -9.54 3.13 -0.31
C ALA A 41 -11.05 3.20 -0.39
N ALA A 42 -11.75 2.21 0.12
CA ALA A 42 -13.20 2.17 0.16
C ALA A 42 -13.69 1.15 1.19
N ASP A 43 -14.95 1.26 1.57
CA ASP A 43 -15.67 0.22 2.27
C ASP A 43 -15.92 -0.95 1.30
N TRP A 44 -16.01 -2.17 1.84
CA TRP A 44 -16.11 -3.39 1.04
C TRP A 44 -17.40 -3.48 0.22
N GLU A 45 -18.46 -2.81 0.68
CA GLU A 45 -19.73 -2.66 -0.03
C GLU A 45 -19.55 -1.97 -1.39
N ASP A 46 -18.65 -0.99 -1.46
CA ASP A 46 -18.32 -0.20 -2.66
C ASP A 46 -17.29 -0.85 -3.60
N LEU A 47 -16.99 -2.14 -3.41
CA LEU A 47 -16.03 -2.87 -4.24
C LEU A 47 -16.32 -2.77 -5.75
N GLY A 48 -17.60 -2.68 -6.14
CA GLY A 48 -17.98 -2.47 -7.54
C GLY A 48 -17.39 -1.19 -8.14
N HIS A 49 -17.42 -0.08 -7.39
CA HIS A 49 -16.87 1.21 -7.80
C HIS A 49 -15.33 1.18 -7.86
N VAL A 50 -14.71 0.51 -6.88
CA VAL A 50 -13.26 0.22 -6.88
C VAL A 50 -12.85 -0.51 -8.15
N CYS A 51 -13.53 -1.62 -8.48
CA CYS A 51 -13.24 -2.43 -9.67
C CYS A 51 -13.45 -1.66 -10.98
N ALA A 52 -14.53 -0.88 -11.07
CA ALA A 52 -14.79 -0.03 -12.24
C ALA A 52 -13.69 1.03 -12.43
N TRP A 53 -13.21 1.65 -11.34
CA TRP A 53 -12.10 2.59 -11.41
C TRP A 53 -10.79 1.91 -11.83
N LEU A 54 -10.44 0.78 -11.23
CA LEU A 54 -9.24 0.01 -11.56
C LEU A 54 -9.23 -0.46 -13.03
N HIS A 55 -10.39 -0.92 -13.52
CA HIS A 55 -10.54 -1.39 -14.89
C HIS A 55 -10.34 -0.26 -15.91
N ARG A 56 -10.88 0.94 -15.65
CA ARG A 56 -10.70 2.12 -16.49
C ARG A 56 -9.26 2.62 -16.49
N ASN A 57 -8.62 2.63 -15.32
CA ASN A 57 -7.30 3.24 -15.14
C ASN A 57 -6.12 2.28 -15.37
N LYS A 58 -6.39 0.98 -15.57
CA LYS A 58 -5.40 -0.09 -15.81
C LYS A 58 -4.27 -0.07 -14.79
N ARG A 59 -4.64 -0.07 -13.51
CA ARG A 59 -3.69 -0.02 -12.40
C ARG A 59 -3.43 -1.41 -11.82
N SER A 60 -2.19 -1.63 -11.42
CA SER A 60 -1.67 -2.83 -10.77
C SER A 60 -1.06 -2.45 -9.42
N GLY A 61 -0.95 -3.41 -8.51
CA GLY A 61 -0.41 -3.12 -7.18
C GLY A 61 -0.67 -4.18 -6.14
N ALA A 62 -0.54 -3.76 -4.88
CA ALA A 62 -0.85 -4.54 -3.69
C ALA A 62 -2.07 -3.97 -2.98
N TYR A 63 -2.77 -4.81 -2.22
CA TYR A 63 -3.95 -4.42 -1.46
C TYR A 63 -3.95 -5.03 -0.06
N LEU A 64 -4.67 -4.35 0.83
CA LEU A 64 -5.03 -4.80 2.17
C LEU A 64 -6.54 -4.91 2.25
N LEU A 65 -7.03 -6.07 2.69
CA LEU A 65 -8.40 -6.28 3.10
C LEU A 65 -8.44 -6.27 4.62
N ILE A 66 -9.28 -5.42 5.20
CA ILE A 66 -9.24 -5.11 6.62
C ILE A 66 -10.65 -5.20 7.18
N GLY A 67 -10.77 -5.73 8.38
CA GLY A 67 -11.97 -5.59 9.18
C GLY A 67 -11.78 -6.21 10.56
N GLN A 68 -12.82 -6.83 11.10
CA GLN A 68 -12.82 -7.34 12.47
C GLN A 68 -13.14 -8.83 12.53
N ARG A 69 -12.42 -9.57 13.38
CA ARG A 69 -12.77 -10.94 13.75
C ARG A 69 -12.40 -11.18 15.20
N ASP A 70 -13.34 -11.75 15.97
CA ASP A 70 -13.14 -12.07 17.39
C ASP A 70 -12.63 -10.87 18.23
N GLY A 71 -13.15 -9.67 17.93
CA GLY A 71 -12.78 -8.43 18.61
C GLY A 71 -11.39 -7.86 18.26
N ARG A 72 -10.71 -8.43 17.25
CA ARG A 72 -9.40 -7.98 16.77
C ARG A 72 -9.45 -7.55 15.32
N ARG A 73 -8.68 -6.49 15.01
CA ARG A 73 -8.45 -6.06 13.63
C ARG A 73 -7.73 -7.18 12.89
N ARG A 74 -8.37 -7.69 11.83
CA ARG A 74 -7.82 -8.73 10.97
C ARG A 74 -7.46 -8.16 9.61
N VAL A 75 -6.30 -8.55 9.09
CA VAL A 75 -5.77 -8.01 7.84
C VAL A 75 -5.32 -9.15 6.92
N ARG A 76 -5.72 -9.08 5.65
CA ARG A 76 -5.17 -9.90 4.56
C ARG A 76 -4.45 -9.00 3.57
N VAL A 77 -3.25 -9.41 3.15
CA VAL A 77 -2.48 -8.74 2.10
C VAL A 77 -2.57 -9.57 0.82
N GLY A 78 -2.70 -8.89 -0.32
CA GLY A 78 -2.64 -9.53 -1.64
C GLY A 78 -2.11 -8.60 -2.72
N GLU A 79 -1.98 -9.11 -3.94
CA GLU A 79 -1.50 -8.34 -5.09
C GLU A 79 -2.25 -8.65 -6.38
N GLY A 80 -2.00 -7.87 -7.43
CA GLY A 80 -2.38 -8.26 -8.78
C GLY A 80 -2.04 -7.23 -9.85
N VAL A 81 -1.84 -7.74 -11.06
CA VAL A 81 -1.73 -6.93 -12.28
C VAL A 81 -3.10 -6.56 -12.87
N LYS A 82 -4.13 -7.35 -12.56
CA LYS A 82 -5.53 -7.14 -12.97
C LYS A 82 -6.44 -7.19 -11.75
N LEU A 83 -6.27 -6.24 -10.84
CA LEU A 83 -6.97 -6.20 -9.55
C LEU A 83 -8.50 -6.25 -9.70
N TRP A 84 -9.06 -5.59 -10.71
CA TRP A 84 -10.51 -5.61 -10.99
C TRP A 84 -11.09 -6.99 -11.32
N LYS A 85 -10.24 -7.96 -11.72
CA LYS A 85 -10.66 -9.36 -11.89
C LYS A 85 -10.52 -10.16 -10.61
N ARG A 86 -9.44 -9.93 -9.85
CA ARG A 86 -9.09 -10.71 -8.66
C ARG A 86 -9.91 -10.36 -7.42
N LEU A 87 -10.23 -9.08 -7.22
CA LEU A 87 -10.90 -8.65 -5.99
C LEU A 87 -12.34 -9.18 -5.86
N PRO A 88 -13.16 -9.25 -6.94
CA PRO A 88 -14.49 -9.84 -6.86
C PRO A 88 -14.48 -11.30 -6.40
N ASP A 89 -13.44 -12.08 -6.73
CA ASP A 89 -13.32 -13.49 -6.33
C ASP A 89 -13.29 -13.65 -4.81
N HIS A 90 -12.88 -12.62 -4.06
CA HIS A 90 -12.86 -12.67 -2.60
C HIS A 90 -14.27 -12.60 -1.97
N ARG A 91 -15.31 -12.18 -2.71
CA ARG A 91 -16.68 -12.14 -2.17
C ARG A 91 -17.27 -13.53 -1.94
N SER A 92 -16.82 -14.55 -2.68
CA SER A 92 -17.25 -15.93 -2.49
C SER A 92 -16.41 -16.69 -1.47
N ASP A 93 -15.28 -16.13 -1.02
CA ASP A 93 -14.41 -16.73 -0.01
C ASP A 93 -14.92 -16.43 1.40
N GLN A 94 -15.60 -17.40 2.01
CA GLN A 94 -16.13 -17.28 3.36
C GLN A 94 -15.05 -16.99 4.42
N SER A 95 -13.79 -17.34 4.16
CA SER A 95 -12.68 -17.03 5.08
C SER A 95 -12.37 -15.53 5.17
N LEU A 96 -12.92 -14.73 4.24
CA LEU A 96 -12.81 -13.28 4.13
C LEU A 96 -14.08 -12.54 4.52
N ALA A 97 -15.03 -13.21 5.18
CA ALA A 97 -16.26 -12.58 5.69
C ALA A 97 -16.00 -11.48 6.74
N PHE A 98 -14.77 -11.35 7.24
CA PHE A 98 -14.37 -10.30 8.18
C PHE A 98 -14.09 -8.94 7.51
N VAL A 99 -14.07 -8.85 6.18
CA VAL A 99 -13.57 -7.67 5.45
C VAL A 99 -14.63 -6.57 5.40
N ASP A 100 -14.28 -5.42 5.98
CA ASP A 100 -15.12 -4.22 6.02
C ASP A 100 -14.57 -3.12 5.10
N GLU A 101 -13.24 -3.06 4.93
CA GLU A 101 -12.53 -2.00 4.21
C GLU A 101 -11.46 -2.60 3.27
N ILE A 102 -11.22 -1.93 2.14
CA ILE A 102 -10.13 -2.23 1.22
C ILE A 102 -9.24 -1.00 1.04
N TYR A 103 -7.93 -1.24 1.04
CA TYR A 103 -6.90 -0.25 0.70
C TYR A 103 -5.99 -0.82 -0.37
N LEU A 104 -5.72 -0.08 -1.44
CA LEU A 104 -4.92 -0.53 -2.57
C LEU A 104 -3.79 0.47 -2.84
N LEU A 105 -2.54 0.02 -2.77
CA LEU A 105 -1.38 0.78 -3.24
C LEU A 105 -1.11 0.40 -4.69
N VAL A 106 -1.29 1.35 -5.60
CA VAL A 106 -1.29 1.08 -7.04
C VAL A 106 -0.47 2.08 -7.86
N SER A 107 0.05 1.60 -8.99
CA SER A 107 0.72 2.41 -10.00
C SER A 107 0.44 1.86 -11.39
N ARG A 108 0.79 2.63 -12.43
CA ARG A 108 0.81 2.15 -13.84
C ARG A 108 2.09 1.37 -14.14
N GLY A 109 3.18 1.67 -13.43
CA GLY A 109 4.50 1.06 -13.67
C GLY A 109 4.70 -0.29 -12.99
N TYR A 110 3.78 -0.76 -12.15
CA TYR A 110 3.96 -2.02 -11.44
C TYR A 110 3.69 -3.22 -12.35
N ASN A 111 4.76 -3.93 -12.70
CA ASN A 111 4.68 -5.23 -13.33
C ASN A 111 4.44 -6.33 -12.27
N LYS A 112 4.35 -7.59 -12.70
CA LYS A 112 4.08 -8.72 -11.82
C LYS A 112 5.13 -8.86 -10.70
N SER A 113 6.41 -8.72 -11.03
CA SER A 113 7.49 -8.82 -10.04
C SER A 113 7.37 -7.73 -8.97
N ALA A 114 7.07 -6.49 -9.37
CA ALA A 114 6.84 -5.39 -8.45
C ALA A 114 5.63 -5.63 -7.53
N THR A 115 4.51 -6.13 -8.07
CA THR A 115 3.31 -6.37 -7.25
C THR A 115 3.51 -7.50 -6.24
N VAL A 116 4.22 -8.57 -6.61
CA VAL A 116 4.61 -9.66 -5.70
C VAL A 116 5.52 -9.13 -4.60
N TYR A 117 6.57 -8.39 -4.96
CA TYR A 117 7.49 -7.80 -3.98
C TYR A 117 6.76 -6.90 -2.98
N LEU A 118 5.88 -6.00 -3.46
CA LEU A 118 5.09 -5.12 -2.58
C LEU A 118 4.19 -5.91 -1.63
N GLN A 119 3.59 -7.02 -2.07
CA GLN A 119 2.78 -7.88 -1.20
C GLN A 119 3.63 -8.60 -0.16
N GLU A 120 4.84 -9.06 -0.49
CA GLU A 120 5.76 -9.65 0.49
C GLU A 120 6.15 -8.63 1.56
N GLN A 121 6.61 -7.45 1.14
CA GLN A 121 7.02 -6.39 2.06
C GLN A 121 5.86 -5.91 2.94
N LEU A 122 4.65 -5.73 2.38
CA LEU A 122 3.46 -5.39 3.17
C LEU A 122 3.06 -6.52 4.12
N SER A 123 3.18 -7.78 3.71
CA SER A 123 2.86 -8.93 4.57
C SER A 123 3.79 -8.99 5.78
N GLU A 124 5.09 -8.75 5.58
CA GLU A 124 6.05 -8.68 6.68
C GLU A 124 5.73 -7.54 7.66
N ILE A 125 5.38 -6.35 7.13
CA ILE A 125 5.00 -5.20 7.96
C ILE A 125 3.74 -5.53 8.79
N VAL A 126 2.73 -6.14 8.18
CA VAL A 126 1.50 -6.56 8.88
C VAL A 126 1.80 -7.64 9.92
N GLN A 127 2.63 -8.62 9.59
CA GLN A 127 2.98 -9.73 10.47
C GLN A 127 3.79 -9.27 11.70
N ALA A 128 4.62 -8.24 11.55
CA ALA A 128 5.39 -7.67 12.65
C ALA A 128 4.50 -6.93 13.68
N GLU A 129 3.27 -6.59 13.31
CA GLU A 129 2.42 -5.72 14.11
C GLU A 129 1.56 -6.51 15.11
N VAL A 130 2.01 -6.57 16.37
CA VAL A 130 1.47 -7.42 17.45
C VAL A 130 -0.04 -7.27 17.68
N ARG A 131 -0.63 -6.14 17.30
CA ARG A 131 -2.06 -5.84 17.51
C ARG A 131 -2.97 -6.35 16.39
N LEU A 132 -2.41 -6.88 15.31
CA LEU A 132 -3.16 -7.34 14.15
C LEU A 132 -3.24 -8.87 14.11
N ASP A 133 -4.44 -9.38 13.81
CA ASP A 133 -4.60 -10.77 13.38
C ASP A 133 -4.27 -10.85 11.88
N TRP A 134 -3.16 -11.51 11.54
CA TRP A 134 -2.76 -11.66 10.15
C TRP A 134 -3.43 -12.87 9.51
N HIS A 135 -4.29 -12.61 8.52
CA HIS A 135 -4.81 -13.65 7.64
C HIS A 135 -3.79 -13.92 6.53
N LYS A 136 -3.08 -15.04 6.64
CA LYS A 136 -2.11 -15.49 5.64
C LYS A 136 -2.80 -15.88 4.33
N GLY A 137 -2.37 -15.29 3.22
CA GLY A 137 -2.76 -15.67 1.86
C GLY A 137 -1.92 -16.84 1.30
N CYS A 138 -1.95 -17.02 -0.03
CA CYS A 138 -1.14 -18.04 -0.69
C CYS A 138 0.37 -17.83 -0.44
N LYS A 139 1.14 -18.93 -0.42
CA LYS A 139 2.61 -18.92 -0.24
C LYS A 139 3.30 -18.05 -1.30
N HIS A 140 4.47 -17.53 -0.91
CA HIS A 140 5.36 -16.76 -1.78
C HIS A 140 5.59 -17.54 -3.07
N LEU A 141 5.40 -16.85 -4.19
CA LEU A 141 5.85 -17.37 -5.46
C LEU A 141 7.35 -17.10 -5.51
N ALA A 142 8.15 -18.15 -5.33
CA ALA A 142 9.58 -18.09 -5.62
C ALA A 142 9.77 -17.72 -7.10
N ASP A 143 10.87 -17.02 -7.40
CA ASP A 143 11.36 -16.73 -8.76
C ASP A 143 10.73 -15.55 -9.53
N PHE A 144 10.59 -14.39 -8.89
CA PHE A 144 10.48 -13.12 -9.61
C PHE A 144 11.80 -12.33 -9.51
N PRO A 145 12.66 -12.36 -10.55
CA PRO A 145 13.91 -11.62 -10.51
C PRO A 145 13.61 -10.11 -10.49
N LEU A 146 14.11 -9.44 -9.45
CA LEU A 146 14.20 -7.99 -9.35
C LEU A 146 15.66 -7.65 -9.07
N SER A 147 16.18 -6.66 -9.80
CA SER A 147 17.52 -6.14 -9.53
C SER A 147 17.59 -5.49 -8.14
N LEU A 148 18.80 -5.31 -7.60
CA LEU A 148 18.96 -4.62 -6.33
C LEU A 148 18.45 -3.17 -6.38
N GLU A 149 18.59 -2.52 -7.53
CA GLU A 149 18.12 -1.14 -7.74
C GLU A 149 16.59 -1.06 -7.77
N ASP A 150 15.93 -2.00 -8.45
CA ASP A 150 14.47 -2.07 -8.47
C ASP A 150 13.91 -2.30 -7.06
N ARG A 151 14.54 -3.18 -6.28
CA ARG A 151 14.14 -3.44 -4.88
C ARG A 151 14.25 -2.17 -4.03
N LYS A 152 15.37 -1.45 -4.11
CA LYS A 152 15.55 -0.17 -3.40
C LYS A 152 14.50 0.87 -3.80
N THR A 153 14.20 0.94 -5.10
CA THR A 153 13.17 1.84 -5.63
C THR A 153 11.78 1.48 -5.11
N LEU A 154 11.46 0.19 -5.06
CA LEU A 154 10.20 -0.30 -4.52
C LEU A 154 10.11 -0.14 -3.00
N ASP A 155 11.21 -0.30 -2.26
CA ASP A 155 11.26 -0.06 -0.81
C ASP A 155 10.99 1.42 -0.49
N PHE A 156 11.64 2.32 -1.24
CA PHE A 156 11.37 3.76 -1.15
C PHE A 156 9.91 4.05 -1.50
N GLY A 157 9.44 3.51 -2.62
CA GLY A 157 8.08 3.66 -3.08
C GLY A 157 7.06 3.17 -2.07
N LEU A 158 7.30 2.04 -1.41
CA LEU A 158 6.44 1.48 -0.38
C LEU A 158 6.42 2.35 0.88
N LEU A 159 7.55 2.90 1.31
CA LEU A 159 7.57 3.82 2.46
C LEU A 159 6.69 5.07 2.20
N LEU A 160 6.73 5.60 0.97
CA LEU A 160 5.84 6.67 0.54
C LEU A 160 4.38 6.20 0.47
N GLY A 161 4.17 5.01 -0.09
CA GLY A 161 2.87 4.34 -0.16
C GLY A 161 2.22 4.16 1.22
N LEU A 162 2.99 3.86 2.27
CA LEU A 162 2.49 3.78 3.65
C LEU A 162 1.95 5.13 4.14
N ASN A 163 2.56 6.25 3.74
CA ASN A 163 2.02 7.58 4.05
C ASN A 163 0.72 7.85 3.29
N LEU A 164 0.63 7.44 2.03
CA LEU A 164 -0.61 7.55 1.25
C LEU A 164 -1.72 6.68 1.82
N LEU A 165 -1.39 5.47 2.28
CA LEU A 165 -2.32 4.58 2.98
C LEU A 165 -2.85 5.24 4.24
N ASN A 166 -1.96 5.85 5.03
CA ASN A 166 -2.35 6.60 6.22
C ASN A 166 -3.24 7.81 5.89
N ALA A 167 -2.91 8.58 4.84
CA ALA A 167 -3.73 9.68 4.36
C ALA A 167 -5.11 9.22 3.87
N ALA A 168 -5.21 8.01 3.30
CA ALA A 168 -6.47 7.41 2.85
C ALA A 168 -7.34 6.84 4.00
N GLY A 169 -6.83 6.85 5.23
CA GLY A 169 -7.54 6.41 6.44
C GLY A 169 -6.91 5.22 7.17
N LEU A 170 -5.89 4.56 6.60
CA LEU A 170 -5.27 3.39 7.23
C LEU A 170 -4.41 3.78 8.43
N ARG A 171 -4.96 3.67 9.63
CA ARG A 171 -4.22 3.98 10.88
C ARG A 171 -3.46 2.81 11.49
N LEU A 172 -3.57 1.61 10.89
CA LEU A 172 -2.99 0.38 11.44
C LEU A 172 -1.50 0.24 11.17
N LEU A 173 -1.02 0.78 10.04
CA LEU A 173 0.38 0.68 9.64
C LEU A 173 0.99 2.08 9.69
N LYS A 174 2.04 2.25 10.50
CA LYS A 174 2.77 3.52 10.58
C LYS A 174 4.08 3.44 9.78
N PRO A 175 4.32 4.34 8.81
CA PRO A 175 5.54 4.36 8.00
C PRO A 175 6.82 4.34 8.85
N GLU A 176 6.84 5.11 9.94
CA GLU A 176 7.98 5.25 10.85
C GLU A 176 8.30 3.98 11.67
N GLN A 177 7.37 3.02 11.74
CA GLN A 177 7.54 1.76 12.44
C GLN A 177 8.00 0.64 11.51
N SER A 178 7.97 0.86 10.19
CA SER A 178 8.44 -0.12 9.21
C SER A 178 9.97 -0.23 9.23
N ARG A 179 10.49 -1.46 9.10
CA ARG A 179 11.92 -1.72 8.88
C ARG A 179 12.49 -0.94 7.69
N LEU A 180 11.64 -0.61 6.71
CA LEU A 180 12.00 0.16 5.51
C LEU A 180 12.41 1.60 5.85
N ALA A 181 11.91 2.18 6.96
CA ALA A 181 12.28 3.52 7.37
C ALA A 181 13.80 3.65 7.60
N GLY A 182 14.42 2.65 8.24
CA GLY A 182 15.86 2.62 8.45
C GLY A 182 16.65 2.50 7.13
N GLN A 183 16.18 1.64 6.22
CA GLN A 183 16.82 1.38 4.93
C GLN A 183 16.76 2.60 4.01
N VAL A 184 15.59 3.24 3.89
CA VAL A 184 15.42 4.46 3.09
C VAL A 184 16.26 5.61 3.63
N VAL A 185 16.32 5.80 4.95
CA VAL A 185 17.15 6.87 5.52
C VAL A 185 18.63 6.64 5.25
N ALA A 186 19.10 5.38 5.31
CA ALA A 186 20.47 5.04 4.93
C ALA A 186 20.75 5.35 3.46
N LEU A 187 19.83 4.99 2.55
CA LEU A 187 19.94 5.29 1.11
C LEU A 187 20.01 6.79 0.83
N LEU A 188 19.14 7.58 1.46
CA LEU A 188 19.10 9.04 1.28
C LEU A 188 20.34 9.74 1.84
N THR A 189 20.89 9.20 2.94
CA THR A 189 22.13 9.70 3.52
C THR A 189 23.33 9.40 2.60
N GLN A 190 23.35 8.22 1.98
CA GLN A 190 24.37 7.83 1.00
C GLN A 190 24.26 8.63 -0.31
N ALA A 191 23.05 9.01 -0.71
CA ALA A 191 22.79 9.82 -1.90
C ALA A 191 23.16 11.32 -1.75
N GLY A 192 23.68 11.74 -0.60
CA GLY A 192 24.27 13.07 -0.44
C GLY A 192 23.28 14.21 -0.20
N VAL A 193 22.07 13.95 0.31
CA VAL A 193 21.19 15.02 0.82
C VAL A 193 21.84 15.64 2.06
N ARG A 194 22.72 16.62 1.85
CA ARG A 194 23.32 17.44 2.91
C ARG A 194 22.20 18.23 3.58
N ARG A 195 22.30 18.40 4.90
CA ARG A 195 21.30 19.11 5.73
C ARG A 195 21.06 20.57 5.33
N ASP A 196 21.89 21.13 4.45
CA ASP A 196 21.95 22.57 4.19
C ASP A 196 21.07 23.00 3.00
N THR A 197 20.19 22.13 2.48
CA THR A 197 19.33 22.42 1.32
C THR A 197 17.82 22.23 1.59
N ILE A 198 17.39 22.32 2.86
CA ILE A 198 15.97 22.43 3.24
C ILE A 198 15.78 23.67 4.11
#